data_AF-A0A6H9YWE1-F1
#
_entry.id   AF-A0A6H9YWE1-F1
#
_cell.length_a   1.000
_cell.length_b   1.000
_cell.length_c   1.000
_cell.angle_alpha   90.00
_cell.angle_beta   90.00
_cell.angle_gamma   90.00
#
_symmetry.space_group_name_H-M   'P 1'
#
loop_
_entity.id
_entity.type
_entity.pdbx_description
1 polymer ?
#
loop_
_entity_poly.entity_id
_entity_poly.type
_entity_poly.pdbx_seq_one_letter_code
_entity_poly.pdbx_strand_id
1 'polypeptide(L)'
;MEAHLYPPDKSTSPVDDAKGYYNAQWTQAQKPTLEQTVSLSRHRGLGDEAFRWFKVDKGQPTVVGQVTVRLRNTVIAVSYSEYAESKNETDSREQTCLTKATDVAREVLAGIS
;
A
#
# COMPACT_ATOMS: atom_id res chain seq x y z
N MET A 1 -5.52 8.38 0.16
CA MET A 1 -4.68 7.97 -0.98
C MET A 1 -3.52 8.93 -1.07
N GLU A 2 -2.34 8.41 -1.34
CA GLU A 2 -1.15 9.19 -1.65
C GLU A 2 -0.63 8.75 -3.03
N ALA A 3 -0.11 9.70 -3.80
CA ALA A 3 0.51 9.41 -5.09
C ALA A 3 1.82 10.17 -5.20
N HIS A 4 2.84 9.49 -5.71
CA HIS A 4 4.15 10.04 -5.95
C HIS A 4 4.53 9.82 -7.42
N LEU A 5 4.64 10.92 -8.16
CA LEU A 5 5.04 10.94 -9.57
C LEU A 5 6.51 11.33 -9.66
N TYR A 6 7.28 10.54 -10.42
CA TYR A 6 8.63 10.87 -10.84
C TYR A 6 8.58 11.47 -12.25
N PRO A 7 8.68 12.80 -12.40
CA PRO A 7 8.46 13.42 -13.70
C PRO A 7 9.75 13.39 -14.55
N PRO A 8 9.64 13.25 -15.89
CA PRO A 8 10.77 13.03 -16.79
C PRO A 8 11.73 14.21 -16.93
N ASP A 9 11.30 15.41 -16.58
CA ASP A 9 12.13 16.62 -16.55
C ASP A 9 13.08 16.67 -15.34
N LYS A 10 12.84 15.84 -14.31
CA LYS A 10 13.62 15.82 -13.07
C LYS A 10 14.54 14.61 -12.91
N SER A 11 14.46 13.63 -13.80
CA SER A 11 15.28 12.41 -13.73
C SER A 11 15.59 11.85 -15.11
N THR A 12 16.79 11.30 -15.26
CA THR A 12 17.22 10.58 -16.47
C THR A 12 16.62 9.17 -16.56
N SER A 13 16.08 8.61 -15.46
CA SER A 13 15.30 7.36 -15.47
C SER A 13 14.15 7.37 -14.45
N PRO A 14 13.05 8.08 -14.72
CA PRO A 14 11.93 8.23 -13.78
C PRO A 14 11.21 6.93 -13.44
N VAL A 15 11.25 5.94 -14.35
CA VAL A 15 10.67 4.61 -14.12
C VAL A 15 11.52 3.82 -13.10
N ASP A 16 12.85 3.92 -13.19
CA ASP A 16 13.74 3.25 -12.23
C ASP A 16 13.66 3.92 -10.85
N ASP A 17 13.47 5.23 -10.79
CA ASP A 17 13.25 5.95 -9.53
C ASP A 17 11.96 5.49 -8.85
N ALA A 18 10.87 5.39 -9.61
CA ALA A 18 9.59 4.86 -9.11
C ALA A 18 9.73 3.42 -8.60
N LYS A 19 10.49 2.59 -9.32
CA LYS A 19 10.80 1.22 -8.90
C LYS A 19 11.64 1.19 -7.62
N GLY A 20 12.63 2.07 -7.52
CA GLY A 20 13.46 2.23 -6.32
C GLY A 20 12.61 2.60 -5.11
N TYR A 21 11.74 3.59 -5.25
CA TYR A 21 10.83 4.02 -4.18
C TYR A 21 9.83 2.94 -3.78
N TYR A 22 9.22 2.26 -4.76
CA TYR A 22 8.34 1.13 -4.50
C TYR A 22 9.05 0.01 -3.69
N ASN A 23 10.29 -0.31 -4.04
CA ASN A 23 11.10 -1.29 -3.30
C ASN A 23 11.48 -0.82 -1.89
N ALA A 24 11.74 0.49 -1.72
CA ALA A 24 11.98 1.08 -0.41
C ALA A 24 10.74 0.96 0.49
N GLN A 25 9.55 1.25 -0.05
CA GLN A 25 8.26 1.09 0.64
C GLN A 25 8.02 -0.38 1.06
N TRP A 26 8.25 -1.33 0.14
CA TRP A 26 8.16 -2.77 0.45
C TRP A 26 9.13 -3.18 1.56
N THR A 27 10.38 -2.72 1.48
CA THR A 27 11.41 -3.02 2.49
C THR A 27 11.06 -2.40 3.84
N GLN A 28 10.49 -1.19 3.86
CA GLN A 28 10.05 -0.52 5.07
C GLN A 28 8.90 -1.27 5.73
N ALA A 29 7.93 -1.77 4.96
CA ALA A 29 6.80 -2.55 5.48
C ALA A 29 7.23 -3.87 6.14
N GLN A 30 8.41 -4.39 5.81
CA GLN A 30 8.98 -5.59 6.44
C GLN A 30 9.66 -5.31 7.79
N LYS A 31 10.00 -4.04 8.08
CA LYS A 31 10.71 -3.68 9.31
C LYS A 31 9.72 -3.55 10.48
N PRO A 32 10.11 -3.94 11.71
CA PRO A 32 9.33 -3.66 12.90
C PRO A 32 9.31 -2.14 13.14
N THR A 33 8.19 -1.49 12.82
CA THR A 33 7.97 -0.06 13.04
C THR A 33 6.97 0.17 14.19
N LEU A 34 6.57 1.43 14.41
CA LEU A 34 5.44 1.79 15.28
C LEU A 34 4.14 1.12 14.82
N GLU A 35 4.03 0.76 13.54
CA GLU A 35 2.94 -0.05 13.03
C GLU A 35 3.37 -1.52 13.11
N GLN A 36 2.57 -2.36 13.77
CA GLN A 36 2.81 -3.80 13.75
C GLN A 36 2.31 -4.37 12.43
N THR A 37 3.24 -4.74 11.54
CA THR A 37 2.89 -5.54 10.36
C THR A 37 2.28 -6.86 10.80
N VAL A 38 1.03 -7.10 10.38
CA VAL A 38 0.32 -8.36 10.59
C VAL A 38 0.48 -9.25 9.37
N SER A 39 0.27 -8.70 8.17
CA SER A 39 0.49 -9.42 6.92
C SER A 39 1.04 -8.50 5.84
N LEU A 40 1.89 -9.07 4.98
CA LEU A 40 2.50 -8.36 3.86
C LEU A 40 2.67 -9.33 2.70
N SER A 41 2.08 -9.03 1.55
CA SER A 41 2.10 -9.93 0.39
C SER A 41 2.21 -9.16 -0.93
N ARG A 42 2.90 -9.76 -1.91
CA ARG A 42 2.85 -9.26 -3.29
C ARG A 42 1.45 -9.50 -3.86
N HIS A 43 1.00 -8.58 -4.69
CA HIS A 43 -0.27 -8.67 -5.40
C HIS A 43 -0.04 -8.52 -6.89
N ARG A 44 -0.75 -9.31 -7.69
CA ARG A 44 -0.64 -9.32 -9.15
C ARG A 44 -1.92 -8.75 -9.76
N GLY A 45 -1.83 -8.21 -10.97
CA GLY A 45 -2.99 -7.68 -11.68
C GLY A 45 -3.42 -6.27 -11.26
N LEU A 46 -2.53 -5.52 -10.59
CA LEU A 46 -2.64 -4.08 -10.34
C LEU A 46 -1.33 -3.40 -10.70
N GLY A 47 -1.37 -2.48 -11.66
CA GLY A 47 -0.19 -1.79 -12.18
C GLY A 47 0.89 -2.74 -12.70
N ASP A 48 2.14 -2.25 -12.71
CA ASP A 48 3.32 -3.05 -13.05
C ASP A 48 3.74 -3.93 -11.86
N GLU A 49 3.67 -3.37 -10.64
CA GLU A 49 4.00 -4.05 -9.39
C GLU A 49 3.06 -3.58 -8.29
N ALA A 50 2.58 -4.51 -7.44
CA ALA A 50 1.75 -4.16 -6.30
C ALA A 50 2.03 -5.03 -5.08
N PHE A 51 1.77 -4.47 -3.90
CA PHE A 51 1.73 -5.23 -2.67
C PHE A 51 0.59 -4.79 -1.76
N ARG A 52 0.15 -5.71 -0.91
CA ARG A 52 -0.86 -5.53 0.12
C ARG A 52 -0.20 -5.63 1.48
N TRP A 53 -0.51 -4.69 2.35
CA TRP A 53 0.03 -4.59 3.70
C TRP A 53 -1.11 -4.39 4.68
N PHE A 54 -1.26 -5.32 5.61
CA PHE A 54 -2.15 -5.19 6.75
C PHE A 54 -1.34 -4.95 8.02
N LYS A 55 -1.70 -3.91 8.75
CA LYS A 55 -0.96 -3.45 9.93
C LYS A 55 -1.90 -2.93 11.01
N VAL A 56 -1.43 -3.02 12.25
CA VAL A 56 -2.08 -2.43 13.42
C VAL A 56 -1.29 -1.18 13.80
N ASP A 57 -1.98 -0.06 13.98
CA ASP A 57 -1.39 1.12 14.59
C ASP A 57 -1.18 0.84 16.09
N LYS A 58 0.03 1.02 16.64
CA LYS A 58 0.26 0.82 18.08
C LYS A 58 -0.19 2.01 18.91
N GLY A 59 -0.45 3.17 18.30
CA GLY A 59 -0.88 4.39 18.98
C GLY A 59 -2.38 4.49 19.20
N GLN A 60 -3.18 3.77 18.40
CA GLN A 60 -4.64 3.74 18.46
C GLN A 60 -5.12 2.33 18.15
N PRO A 61 -6.26 1.85 18.70
CA PRO A 61 -6.81 0.55 18.36
C PRO A 61 -7.45 0.58 16.95
N THR A 62 -6.61 0.78 15.94
CA THR A 62 -6.98 0.86 14.53
C THR A 62 -6.14 -0.12 13.71
N VAL A 63 -6.80 -0.73 12.75
CA VAL A 63 -6.21 -1.58 11.74
C VAL A 63 -6.22 -0.85 10.41
N VAL A 64 -5.19 -1.09 9.61
CA VAL A 64 -5.03 -0.45 8.30
C VAL A 64 -4.73 -1.52 7.27
N GLY A 65 -5.59 -1.61 6.25
CA GLY A 65 -5.29 -2.29 5.00
C GLY A 65 -4.76 -1.28 4.00
N GLN A 66 -3.58 -1.53 3.45
CA GLN A 66 -2.93 -0.67 2.46
C GLN A 66 -2.57 -1.47 1.22
N VAL A 67 -2.77 -0.86 0.04
CA VAL A 67 -2.26 -1.33 -1.24
C VAL A 67 -1.34 -0.28 -1.81
N THR A 68 -0.09 -0.68 -2.09
CA THR A 68 0.86 0.16 -2.80
C THR A 68 1.08 -0.42 -4.20
N VAL A 69 0.88 0.40 -5.22
CA VAL A 69 0.99 0.05 -6.63
C VAL A 69 2.02 0.96 -7.31
N ARG A 70 2.88 0.38 -8.15
CA ARG A 70 3.66 1.12 -9.12
C ARG A 70 3.03 0.97 -10.50
N LEU A 71 2.79 2.09 -11.18
CA LEU A 71 2.39 2.16 -12.57
C LEU A 71 3.37 3.09 -13.29
N ARG A 72 4.21 2.54 -14.16
CA ARG A 72 5.29 3.26 -14.86
C ARG A 72 6.16 4.04 -13.85
N ASN A 73 6.17 5.37 -13.98
CA ASN A 73 6.91 6.33 -13.16
C ASN A 73 6.10 6.89 -11.98
N THR A 74 4.98 6.25 -11.61
CA THR A 74 4.12 6.67 -10.49
C THR A 74 4.01 5.56 -9.47
N VAL A 75 4.07 5.91 -8.18
CA VAL A 75 3.75 5.01 -7.07
C VAL A 75 2.53 5.56 -6.33
N ILE A 76 1.55 4.71 -6.07
CA ILE A 76 0.28 5.06 -5.45
C ILE A 76 0.10 4.19 -4.21
N ALA A 77 -0.25 4.80 -3.09
CA ALA A 77 -0.64 4.11 -1.87
C ALA A 77 -2.10 4.43 -1.54
N VAL A 78 -2.92 3.39 -1.42
CA VAL A 78 -4.30 3.48 -0.96
C VAL A 78 -4.39 2.76 0.37
N SER A 79 -4.86 3.47 1.39
CA SER A 79 -5.05 2.93 2.73
C SER A 79 -6.51 3.05 3.12
N TYR A 80 -7.02 2.01 3.78
CA TYR A 80 -8.33 1.97 4.40
C TYR A 80 -8.14 1.52 5.85
N SER A 81 -8.72 2.26 6.78
CA SER A 81 -8.59 2.01 8.21
C SER A 81 -9.94 1.75 8.87
N GLU A 82 -9.94 0.85 9.84
CA GLU A 82 -11.06 0.60 10.73
C GLU A 82 -10.58 0.54 12.18
N TYR A 83 -11.50 0.75 13.09
CA TYR A 83 -11.25 0.59 14.51
C TYR A 83 -11.39 -0.89 14.90
N ALA A 84 -10.49 -1.41 15.74
CA ALA A 84 -10.49 -2.77 16.25
C ALA A 84 -9.86 -2.81 17.65
N GLU A 85 -10.68 -3.07 18.67
CA GLU A 85 -10.25 -3.03 20.08
C GLU A 85 -9.60 -4.33 20.53
N SER A 86 -9.84 -5.42 19.79
CA SER A 86 -9.35 -6.74 20.14
C SER A 86 -8.62 -7.42 18.98
N LYS A 87 -7.71 -8.35 19.33
CA LYS A 87 -6.99 -9.16 18.35
C LYS A 87 -7.92 -10.01 17.46
N ASN A 88 -9.00 -10.54 18.03
CA ASN A 88 -10.00 -11.31 17.26
C ASN A 88 -10.71 -10.45 16.23
N GLU A 89 -10.98 -9.18 16.54
CA GLU A 89 -11.49 -8.23 15.57
C GLU A 89 -10.44 -7.96 14.48
N THR A 90 -9.18 -7.71 14.85
CA THR A 90 -8.07 -7.51 13.89
C THR A 90 -8.00 -8.61 12.83
N ASP A 91 -8.00 -9.88 13.25
CA ASP A 91 -7.91 -11.03 12.33
C ASP A 91 -9.14 -11.11 11.41
N SER A 92 -10.33 -10.76 11.91
CA SER A 92 -11.56 -10.71 11.10
C SER A 92 -11.60 -9.53 10.11
N ARG A 93 -10.85 -8.45 10.39
CA ARG A 93 -10.83 -7.22 9.57
C ARG A 93 -9.79 -7.24 8.47
N GLU A 94 -8.78 -8.10 8.54
CA GLU A 94 -7.70 -8.18 7.57
C GLU A 94 -8.22 -8.25 6.12
N GLN A 95 -9.02 -9.28 5.82
CA GLN A 95 -9.50 -9.52 4.47
C GLN A 95 -10.38 -8.36 3.97
N THR A 96 -11.26 -7.84 4.83
CA THR A 96 -12.16 -6.73 4.50
C THR A 96 -11.39 -5.45 4.19
N CYS A 97 -10.42 -5.08 5.04
CA CYS A 97 -9.63 -3.87 4.85
C CYS A 97 -8.78 -3.95 3.58
N LEU A 98 -8.13 -5.11 3.34
CA LEU A 98 -7.34 -5.34 2.14
C LEU A 98 -8.19 -5.34 0.87
N THR A 99 -9.38 -5.94 0.89
CA THR A 99 -10.31 -5.90 -0.25
C THR A 99 -10.72 -4.47 -0.57
N LYS A 100 -11.18 -3.69 0.42
CA LYS A 100 -11.58 -2.28 0.20
C LYS A 100 -10.44 -1.42 -0.34
N ALA A 101 -9.23 -1.57 0.22
CA ALA A 101 -8.06 -0.84 -0.29
C ALA A 101 -7.68 -1.28 -1.72
N THR A 102 -7.87 -2.56 -2.07
CA THR A 102 -7.64 -3.10 -3.42
C THR A 102 -8.66 -2.57 -4.42
N ASP A 103 -9.94 -2.51 -4.04
CA ASP A 103 -11.02 -2.02 -4.91
C ASP A 103 -10.84 -0.54 -5.21
N VAL A 104 -10.56 0.28 -4.19
CA VAL A 104 -10.24 1.71 -4.37
C VAL A 104 -8.97 1.88 -5.22
N ALA A 105 -7.93 1.07 -5.02
CA ALA A 105 -6.74 1.12 -5.87
C ALA A 105 -7.08 0.82 -7.34
N ARG A 106 -8.00 -0.11 -7.61
CA ARG A 106 -8.46 -0.42 -8.97
C ARG A 106 -9.22 0.75 -9.59
N GLU A 107 -10.12 1.37 -8.84
CA GLU A 107 -10.86 2.56 -9.29
C GLU A 107 -9.92 3.72 -9.62
N VAL A 108 -8.95 3.99 -8.75
CA VAL A 108 -7.93 5.02 -8.96
C VAL A 108 -7.14 4.74 -10.24
N LEU A 109 -6.67 3.51 -10.43
CA LEU A 109 -5.90 3.13 -11.61
C LEU A 109 -6.74 3.27 -12.89
N ALA A 110 -8.01 2.86 -12.87
CA ALA A 110 -8.91 3.00 -14.02
C ALA A 110 -9.14 4.47 -14.41
N GLY A 111 -9.00 5.41 -13.47
CA GLY A 111 -9.11 6.85 -13.75
C GLY A 111 -7.85 7.51 -14.32
N ILE A 112 -6.70 6.82 -14.30
CA ILE A 112 -5.38 7.41 -14.69
C ILE A 112 -4.58 6.53 -15.66
N SER A 113 -5.08 5.34 -16.01
CA SER A 113 -4.46 4.40 -16.95
C SER A 113 -4.74 4.73 -18.41
#